data_AF-A0A846W168-F1
#
_entry.id   AF-A0A846W168-F1
#
_cell.length_a   1.000
_cell.length_b   1.000
_cell.length_c   1.000
_cell.angle_alpha   90.00
_cell.angle_beta   90.00
_cell.angle_gamma   90.00
#
_symmetry.space_group_name_H-M   'P 1'
#
loop_
_entity.id
_entity.type
_entity.pdbx_description
1 polymer ?
#
loop_
_entity_poly.entity_id
_entity_poly.type
_entity_poly.pdbx_seq_one_letter_code
_entity_poly.pdbx_strand_id
1 'polypeptide(L)'
;MSVFEPLFIEADGSLLEVSHEIGKYLGMTVRIDADRVFLARPARRGEGFISGRVYVNDFPSPDDGPEEVAAYDKYKILFDMWAHDRSIQEVEALDVFIELSASAPAYALLLTHDLQTLVTSYLPSRGIHNFPIGTTPDYEDIEVWQDWVLR
;
A
#
# COMPACT_ATOMS: atom_id res chain seq x y z
N MET A 1 -13.68 8.40 -12.47
CA MET A 1 -13.13 7.21 -11.78
C MET A 1 -12.88 7.58 -10.34
N SER A 2 -12.97 6.63 -9.41
CA SER A 2 -12.56 6.87 -8.02
C SER A 2 -11.05 6.71 -7.96
N VAL A 3 -10.34 7.70 -7.43
CA VAL A 3 -8.89 7.67 -7.20
C VAL A 3 -8.67 7.01 -5.85
N PHE A 4 -7.75 6.06 -5.78
CA PHE A 4 -7.40 5.35 -4.57
C PHE A 4 -5.92 5.53 -4.24
N GLU A 5 -5.54 5.20 -2.99
CA GLU A 5 -4.14 5.13 -2.55
C GLU A 5 -3.78 3.68 -2.22
N PRO A 6 -3.27 2.91 -3.20
CA PRO A 6 -2.84 1.54 -3.00
C PRO A 6 -1.58 1.48 -2.12
N LEU A 7 -1.68 0.79 -0.99
CA LEU A 7 -0.55 0.39 -0.16
C LEU A 7 -0.29 -1.11 -0.33
N PHE A 8 0.78 -1.43 -1.03
CA PHE A 8 1.27 -2.80 -1.21
C PHE A 8 2.11 -3.23 -0.03
N ILE A 9 1.92 -4.48 0.40
CA ILE A 9 2.46 -5.03 1.64
C ILE A 9 2.99 -6.43 1.37
N GLU A 10 4.24 -6.65 1.76
CA GLU A 10 4.80 -7.99 1.90
C GLU A 10 4.94 -8.30 3.38
N ALA A 11 4.24 -9.36 3.79
CA ALA A 11 4.19 -9.85 5.15
C ALA A 11 4.00 -11.37 5.13
N ASP A 12 4.45 -12.03 6.20
CA ASP A 12 4.16 -13.43 6.44
C ASP A 12 2.79 -13.59 7.10
N GLY A 13 2.07 -14.65 6.74
CA GLY A 13 0.76 -14.99 7.31
C GLY A 13 -0.38 -14.92 6.30
N SER A 14 -1.57 -15.30 6.75
CA SER A 14 -2.79 -15.19 5.94
C SER A 14 -3.26 -13.73 5.85
N LEU A 15 -4.05 -13.43 4.81
CA LEU A 15 -4.66 -12.11 4.60
C LEU A 15 -5.38 -11.60 5.86
N LEU A 16 -6.10 -12.49 6.56
CA LEU A 16 -6.86 -12.12 7.75
C LEU A 16 -5.95 -11.84 8.95
N GLU A 17 -4.92 -12.64 9.16
CA GLU A 17 -3.91 -12.41 10.22
C GLU A 17 -3.23 -11.06 10.01
N VAL A 18 -2.70 -10.81 8.81
CA VAL A 18 -2.05 -9.54 8.47
C VAL A 18 -3.02 -8.37 8.61
N SER A 19 -4.28 -8.51 8.20
CA SER A 19 -5.29 -7.46 8.37
C SER A 19 -5.55 -7.13 9.84
N HIS A 20 -5.59 -8.13 10.72
CA HIS A 20 -5.71 -7.91 12.17
C HIS A 20 -4.47 -7.25 12.76
N GLU A 21 -3.28 -7.60 12.29
CA GLU A 21 -2.03 -6.94 12.71
C GLU A 21 -2.00 -5.47 12.29
N ILE A 22 -2.28 -5.17 11.00
CA ILE A 22 -2.42 -3.79 10.51
C ILE A 22 -3.48 -3.04 11.33
N GLY A 23 -4.64 -3.67 11.57
CA GLY A 23 -5.70 -3.11 12.41
C GLY A 23 -5.20 -2.70 13.80
N LYS A 24 -4.44 -3.58 14.45
CA LYS A 24 -3.83 -3.32 15.76
C LYS A 24 -2.79 -2.20 15.71
N TYR A 25 -1.89 -2.21 14.72
CA TYR A 25 -0.84 -1.20 14.59
C TYR A 25 -1.39 0.20 14.34
N LEU A 26 -2.42 0.31 13.51
CA LEU A 26 -2.98 1.59 13.07
C LEU A 26 -4.19 2.06 13.88
N GLY A 27 -4.66 1.25 14.83
CA GLY A 27 -5.92 1.48 15.54
C GLY A 27 -7.14 1.44 14.61
N MET A 28 -7.08 0.62 13.56
CA MET A 28 -8.18 0.41 12.61
C MET A 28 -9.06 -0.76 13.03
N THR A 29 -10.36 -0.59 12.85
CA THR A 29 -11.34 -1.68 13.03
C THR A 29 -11.32 -2.59 11.81
N VAL A 30 -11.19 -3.89 12.03
CA VAL A 30 -11.32 -4.91 10.99
C VAL A 30 -12.78 -5.32 10.85
N ARG A 31 -13.31 -5.27 9.63
CA ARG A 31 -14.64 -5.76 9.28
C ARG A 31 -14.55 -6.76 8.14
N ILE A 32 -15.25 -7.89 8.28
CA ILE A 32 -15.38 -8.89 7.23
C ILE A 32 -16.79 -8.81 6.66
N ASP A 33 -16.90 -8.71 5.34
CA ASP A 33 -18.17 -8.67 4.62
C ASP A 33 -18.06 -9.43 3.29
N ALA A 34 -18.90 -10.45 3.10
CA ALA A 34 -18.90 -11.34 1.92
C ALA A 34 -17.48 -11.77 1.48
N ASP A 35 -16.70 -12.33 2.41
CA ASP A 35 -15.30 -12.78 2.22
C ASP A 35 -14.28 -11.69 1.88
N ARG A 36 -14.65 -10.41 2.04
CA ARG A 36 -13.76 -9.26 1.88
C ARG A 36 -13.40 -8.70 3.23
N VAL A 37 -12.13 -8.31 3.39
CA VAL A 37 -11.63 -7.67 4.59
C VAL A 37 -11.54 -6.16 4.37
N PHE A 38 -12.07 -5.40 5.31
CA PHE A 38 -12.03 -3.95 5.31
C PHE A 38 -11.40 -3.44 6.59
N LEU A 39 -10.61 -2.38 6.46
CA LEU A 39 -10.05 -1.63 7.59
C LEU A 39 -10.60 -0.21 7.56
N ALA A 40 -10.89 0.33 8.74
CA ALA A 40 -11.33 1.70 8.88
C ALA A 40 -10.92 2.31 10.22
N ARG A 41 -10.57 3.60 10.21
CA ARG A 41 -10.45 4.44 11.42
C ARG A 41 -10.92 5.87 11.11
N PRO A 42 -11.29 6.66 12.13
CA PRO A 42 -11.50 8.09 11.94
C PRO A 42 -10.26 8.73 11.28
N ALA A 43 -10.48 9.63 10.33
CA ALA A 43 -9.40 10.40 9.73
C ALA A 43 -8.71 11.25 10.81
N ARG A 44 -7.39 11.42 10.70
CA ARG A 44 -6.62 12.31 11.58
C ARG A 44 -6.66 13.76 11.09
N ARG A 45 -6.82 13.96 9.79
CA ARG A 45 -6.90 15.24 9.09
C ARG A 45 -8.35 15.44 8.67
N GLY A 46 -9.11 16.27 9.39
CA GLY A 46 -10.49 16.58 8.99
C GLY A 46 -11.54 15.60 9.49
N GLU A 47 -12.71 15.61 8.84
CA GLU A 47 -13.87 14.83 9.25
C GLU A 47 -14.02 13.51 8.47
N GLY A 48 -14.66 12.53 9.09
CA GLY A 48 -14.96 11.25 8.46
C GLY A 48 -13.92 10.16 8.77
N PHE A 49 -13.69 9.28 7.79
CA PHE A 49 -12.90 8.07 7.96
C PHE A 49 -11.91 7.91 6.80
N ILE A 50 -10.74 7.37 7.12
CA ILE A 50 -9.88 6.66 6.15
C ILE A 50 -10.26 5.19 6.23
N SER A 51 -10.60 4.60 5.10
CA SER A 51 -11.04 3.21 4.99
C SER A 51 -10.38 2.55 3.79
N GLY A 52 -10.37 1.24 3.75
CA GLY A 52 -9.87 0.54 2.60
C GLY A 52 -10.23 -0.94 2.60
N ARG A 53 -10.04 -1.57 1.45
CA ARG A 53 -10.17 -3.02 1.31
C ARG A 53 -8.77 -3.63 1.37
N VAL A 54 -8.61 -4.70 2.13
CA VAL A 54 -7.39 -5.51 2.12
C VAL A 54 -7.66 -6.79 1.35
N TYR A 55 -6.81 -7.09 0.37
CA TYR A 55 -6.92 -8.27 -0.48
C TYR A 55 -5.56 -8.73 -0.98
N VAL A 56 -5.52 -9.94 -1.57
CA VAL A 56 -4.32 -10.46 -2.22
C VAL A 56 -4.03 -9.62 -3.46
N ASN A 57 -2.78 -9.23 -3.65
CA ASN A 57 -2.33 -8.53 -4.85
C ASN A 57 -2.45 -9.48 -6.06
N ASP A 58 -3.29 -9.11 -7.02
CA ASP A 58 -3.61 -9.88 -8.22
C ASP A 58 -3.19 -9.17 -9.52
N PHE A 59 -2.38 -8.10 -9.43
CA PHE A 59 -1.79 -7.45 -10.61
C PHE A 59 -0.75 -8.29 -11.35
N PRO A 60 0.15 -9.04 -10.67
CA PRO A 60 1.16 -9.83 -11.37
C PRO A 60 0.51 -10.91 -12.21
N SER A 61 0.85 -10.99 -13.49
CA SER A 61 0.41 -12.05 -14.37
C SER A 61 1.58 -13.01 -14.70
N PRO A 62 1.31 -14.33 -14.76
CA PRO A 62 2.34 -15.32 -15.08
C PRO A 62 2.83 -15.23 -16.53
N ASP A 63 2.10 -14.53 -17.39
CA ASP A 63 2.42 -14.36 -18.81
C ASP A 63 3.21 -13.06 -19.08
N ASP A 64 3.48 -12.27 -18.03
CA ASP A 64 4.13 -10.97 -18.15
C ASP A 64 5.58 -11.11 -18.63
N GLY A 65 5.90 -10.37 -19.69
CA GLY A 65 7.24 -10.27 -20.24
C GLY A 65 8.18 -9.41 -19.36
N PRO A 66 9.49 -9.41 -19.66
CA PRO A 66 10.46 -8.61 -18.90
C PRO A 66 10.18 -7.10 -18.87
N GLU A 67 9.49 -6.57 -19.89
CA GLU A 67 9.12 -5.15 -20.02
C GLU A 67 7.74 -4.84 -19.40
N GLU A 68 7.04 -5.86 -18.87
CA GLU A 68 5.73 -5.72 -18.23
C GLU A 68 5.85 -5.79 -16.69
N VAL A 69 7.08 -5.82 -16.17
CA VAL A 69 7.35 -5.82 -14.71
C VAL A 69 6.96 -4.49 -14.10
N ALA A 70 6.20 -4.56 -13.00
CA ALA A 70 5.84 -3.41 -12.18
C ALA A 70 6.46 -3.49 -10.76
N ALA A 71 6.69 -2.33 -10.17
CA ALA A 71 7.32 -2.17 -8.86
C ALA A 71 6.61 -2.90 -7.71
N TYR A 72 5.30 -3.14 -7.85
CA TYR A 72 4.47 -3.80 -6.84
C TYR A 72 4.36 -5.33 -7.02
N ASP A 73 5.02 -5.93 -8.02
CA ASP A 73 4.72 -7.31 -8.40
C ASP A 73 5.04 -8.37 -7.35
N LYS A 74 5.98 -8.05 -6.46
CA LYS A 74 6.48 -8.99 -5.44
C LYS A 74 5.81 -8.83 -4.09
N TYR A 75 4.84 -7.94 -3.98
CA TYR A 75 4.07 -7.72 -2.75
C TYR A 75 2.84 -8.62 -2.78
N LYS A 76 2.62 -9.41 -1.73
CA LYS A 76 1.48 -10.36 -1.67
C LYS A 76 0.13 -9.71 -1.39
N ILE A 77 0.10 -8.58 -0.69
CA ILE A 77 -1.12 -7.98 -0.14
C ILE A 77 -1.24 -6.54 -0.65
N LEU A 78 -2.48 -6.13 -0.89
CA LEU A 78 -2.84 -4.76 -1.21
C LEU A 78 -3.89 -4.26 -0.22
N PHE A 79 -3.61 -3.11 0.39
CA PHE A 79 -4.57 -2.29 1.11
C PHE A 79 -4.93 -1.06 0.26
N ASP A 80 -6.11 -1.13 -0.36
CA ASP A 80 -6.60 -0.13 -1.29
C ASP A 80 -7.45 0.90 -0.55
N MET A 81 -6.85 2.08 -0.29
CA MET A 81 -7.39 3.07 0.64
C MET A 81 -8.18 4.17 -0.06
N TRP A 82 -9.22 4.65 0.61
CA TRP A 82 -9.97 5.85 0.27
C TRP A 82 -10.40 6.61 1.52
N ALA A 83 -10.43 7.94 1.41
CA ALA A 83 -10.97 8.80 2.45
C ALA A 83 -12.36 9.30 2.07
N HIS A 84 -13.20 9.58 3.07
CA HIS A 84 -14.51 10.20 2.83
C HIS A 84 -14.36 11.59 2.19
N ASP A 85 -13.47 12.41 2.73
CA ASP A 85 -13.02 13.65 2.12
C ASP A 85 -11.79 13.36 1.24
N ARG A 86 -11.91 13.62 -0.06
CA ARG A 86 -10.82 13.35 -1.01
C ARG A 86 -9.64 14.30 -0.85
N SER A 87 -9.85 15.49 -0.31
CA SER A 87 -8.80 16.51 -0.18
C SER A 87 -7.70 16.13 0.82
N ILE A 88 -7.98 15.15 1.69
CA ILE A 88 -7.07 14.65 2.72
C ILE A 88 -6.51 13.26 2.40
N GLN A 89 -6.98 12.60 1.33
CA GLN A 89 -6.76 11.18 1.09
C GLN A 89 -5.27 10.83 0.97
N GLU A 90 -4.52 11.55 0.14
CA GLU A 90 -3.08 11.33 -0.05
C GLU A 90 -2.30 11.51 1.27
N VAL A 91 -2.66 12.53 2.05
CA VAL A 91 -2.00 12.81 3.35
C VAL A 91 -2.32 11.72 4.37
N GLU A 92 -3.56 11.26 4.45
CA GLU A 92 -3.95 10.15 5.32
C GLU A 92 -3.28 8.83 4.92
N ALA A 93 -3.18 8.54 3.63
CA ALA A 93 -2.49 7.36 3.12
C ALA A 93 -0.99 7.37 3.46
N LEU A 94 -0.35 8.54 3.33
CA LEU A 94 1.04 8.71 3.75
C LEU A 94 1.20 8.55 5.27
N ASP A 95 0.30 9.11 6.07
CA ASP A 95 0.30 8.95 7.54
C ASP A 95 0.12 7.47 7.92
N VAL A 96 -0.72 6.72 7.20
CA VAL A 96 -0.88 5.26 7.35
C VAL A 96 0.41 4.52 7.01
N PHE A 97 1.06 4.83 5.88
CA PHE A 97 2.33 4.23 5.48
C PHE A 97 3.42 4.47 6.54
N ILE A 98 3.58 5.72 6.99
CA ILE A 98 4.61 6.08 7.98
C ILE A 98 4.38 5.31 9.28
N GLU A 99 3.15 5.29 9.79
CA GLU A 99 2.82 4.60 11.04
C GLU A 99 2.99 3.09 10.94
N LEU A 100 2.61 2.49 9.82
CA LEU A 100 2.79 1.05 9.61
C LEU A 100 4.27 0.68 9.50
N SER A 101 5.06 1.45 8.74
CA SER A 101 6.52 1.22 8.62
C SER A 101 7.24 1.31 9.97
N ALA A 102 6.78 2.18 10.88
CA ALA A 102 7.33 2.31 12.22
C ALA A 102 6.88 1.19 13.18
N SER A 103 5.64 0.70 13.01
CA SER A 103 5.02 -0.26 13.94
C SER A 103 5.24 -1.72 13.54
N ALA A 104 5.44 -1.98 12.24
CA ALA A 104 5.63 -3.29 11.65
C ALA A 104 6.97 -3.34 10.89
N PRO A 105 8.13 -3.27 11.59
CA PRO A 105 9.45 -3.17 10.95
C PRO A 105 9.87 -4.41 10.14
N ALA A 106 9.11 -5.50 10.22
CA ALA A 106 9.34 -6.70 9.42
C ALA A 106 8.65 -6.65 8.04
N TYR A 107 7.69 -5.75 7.85
CA TYR A 107 6.95 -5.67 6.58
C TYR A 107 7.74 -4.86 5.57
N ALA A 108 7.67 -5.23 4.29
CA ALA A 108 8.01 -4.32 3.21
C ALA A 108 6.74 -3.64 2.70
N LEU A 109 6.83 -2.34 2.44
CA LEU A 109 5.69 -1.51 2.04
C LEU A 109 6.01 -0.75 0.76
N LEU A 110 5.01 -0.53 -0.08
CA LEU A 110 5.08 0.37 -1.22
C LEU A 110 3.76 1.12 -1.36
N LEU A 111 3.80 2.44 -1.29
CA LEU A 111 2.64 3.31 -1.48
C LEU A 111 2.67 3.88 -2.91
N THR A 112 1.52 3.80 -3.57
CA THR A 112 1.28 4.42 -4.87
C THR A 112 0.09 5.38 -4.80
N HIS A 113 0.01 6.28 -5.76
CA HIS A 113 -1.17 7.08 -6.05
C HIS A 113 -1.81 6.56 -7.33
N ASP A 114 -3.07 6.15 -7.24
CA ASP A 114 -3.89 5.64 -8.36
C ASP A 114 -3.24 4.53 -9.20
N LEU A 115 -2.36 3.71 -8.60
CA LEU A 115 -1.52 2.70 -9.28
C LEU A 115 -0.58 3.25 -10.37
N GLN A 116 -0.52 4.57 -10.57
CA GLN A 116 0.22 5.19 -11.68
C GLN A 116 1.47 5.91 -11.22
N THR A 117 1.52 6.32 -9.96
CA THR A 117 2.66 7.07 -9.42
C THR A 117 3.18 6.41 -8.16
N LEU A 118 4.47 6.10 -8.13
CA LEU A 118 5.18 5.68 -6.93
C LEU A 118 5.35 6.88 -6.00
N VAL A 119 4.96 6.71 -4.74
CA VAL A 119 5.06 7.78 -3.73
C VAL A 119 6.24 7.50 -2.81
N THR A 120 6.23 6.36 -2.14
CA THR A 120 7.27 6.00 -1.17
C THR A 120 7.31 4.49 -0.95
N SER A 121 8.47 3.97 -0.55
CA SER A 121 8.64 2.56 -0.19
C SER A 121 9.36 2.43 1.14
N TYR A 122 9.12 1.31 1.83
CA TYR A 122 9.85 0.91 3.01
C TYR A 122 10.35 -0.52 2.83
N LEU A 123 11.65 -0.72 2.96
CA LEU A 123 12.26 -2.05 3.05
C LEU A 123 12.90 -2.20 4.44
N PRO A 124 12.64 -3.29 5.20
CA PRO A 124 13.20 -3.49 6.53
C PRO A 124 14.72 -3.29 6.64
N SER A 125 15.46 -3.63 5.58
CA SER A 125 16.92 -3.52 5.52
C SER A 125 17.45 -2.17 5.02
N ARG A 126 16.59 -1.28 4.47
CA ARG A 126 17.02 -0.02 3.84
C ARG A 126 16.30 1.22 4.38
N GLY A 127 15.18 1.06 5.08
CA GLY A 127 14.37 2.16 5.58
C GLY A 127 13.43 2.72 4.51
N ILE A 128 12.99 3.95 4.70
CA ILE A 128 12.05 4.65 3.82
C ILE A 128 12.79 5.31 2.65
N HIS A 129 12.23 5.19 1.44
CA HIS A 129 12.66 5.90 0.25
C HIS A 129 11.48 6.64 -0.37
N ASN A 130 11.65 7.93 -0.64
CA ASN A 130 10.66 8.74 -1.35
C ASN A 130 11.07 8.86 -2.81
N PHE A 131 10.16 8.52 -3.71
CA PHE A 131 10.44 8.58 -5.14
C PHE A 131 10.35 10.01 -5.66
N PRO A 132 11.08 10.35 -6.74
CA PRO A 132 10.85 11.58 -7.48
C PRO A 132 9.39 11.71 -7.93
N ILE A 133 8.87 12.94 -7.96
CA ILE A 133 7.50 13.20 -8.41
C ILE A 133 7.32 12.71 -9.85
N GLY A 134 6.25 11.94 -10.08
CA GLY A 134 5.91 11.41 -11.41
C GLY A 134 6.62 10.10 -11.76
N THR A 135 7.37 9.50 -10.85
CA THR A 135 7.94 8.15 -11.05
C THR A 135 6.80 7.15 -11.20
N THR A 136 6.78 6.42 -12.29
CA THR A 136 5.81 5.36 -12.59
C THR A 136 6.24 4.03 -11.93
N PRO A 137 5.30 3.12 -11.64
CA PRO A 137 5.65 1.77 -11.20
C PRO A 137 6.14 0.88 -12.34
N ASP A 138 6.00 1.33 -13.59
CA ASP A 138 6.21 0.53 -14.78
C ASP A 138 7.71 0.41 -15.11
N TYR A 139 8.03 -0.49 -16.04
CA TYR A 139 9.38 -0.79 -16.48
C TYR A 139 10.15 0.45 -16.98
N GLU A 140 9.47 1.48 -17.49
CA GLU A 140 10.10 2.71 -17.98
C GLU A 140 10.96 3.42 -16.92
N ASP A 141 10.54 3.36 -15.65
CA ASP A 141 11.26 3.96 -14.52
C ASP A 141 12.00 2.91 -13.67
N ILE A 142 12.22 1.69 -14.20
CA ILE A 142 12.84 0.58 -13.45
C ILE A 142 14.16 0.99 -12.80
N GLU A 143 15.00 1.77 -13.49
CA GLU A 143 16.27 2.23 -12.94
C GLU A 143 16.13 3.12 -11.69
N VAL A 144 14.99 3.80 -11.54
CA VAL A 144 14.67 4.64 -10.39
C VAL A 144 14.25 3.80 -9.19
N TRP A 145 13.39 2.81 -9.41
CA TRP A 145 12.71 2.12 -8.31
C TRP A 145 13.24 0.73 -7.96
N GLN A 146 13.95 0.06 -8.85
CA GLN A 146 14.33 -1.36 -8.70
C GLN A 146 15.14 -1.70 -7.44
N ASP A 147 15.87 -0.74 -6.90
CA ASP A 147 16.68 -0.92 -5.68
C ASP A 147 15.93 -0.54 -4.40
N TRP A 148 14.71 -0.02 -4.52
CA TRP A 148 13.93 0.45 -3.38
C TRP A 148 12.63 -0.34 -3.19
N VAL A 149 12.41 -1.40 -3.96
CA VAL A 149 11.27 -2.31 -3.86
C VAL A 149 11.72 -3.77 -3.79
N LEU A 150 10.77 -4.69 -3.60
CA LEU A 150 11.02 -6.13 -3.61
C LEU A 150 11.24 -6.66 -5.03
N ARG A 151 12.11 -7.67 -5.17
CA ARG A 151 12.41 -8.38 -6.43
C ARG A 151 12.27 -9.89 -6.26
#